data_AF-A0AAV2PLL3-F1
#
_entry.id   AF-A0AAV2PLL3-F1
#
_cell.length_a   1.000
_cell.length_b   1.000
_cell.length_c   1.000
_cell.angle_alpha   90.00
_cell.angle_beta   90.00
_cell.angle_gamma   90.00
#
_symmetry.space_group_name_H-M   'P 1'
#
loop_
_entity.id
_entity.type
_entity.pdbx_description
1 polymer ?
#
loop_
_entity_poly.entity_id
_entity_poly.type
_entity_poly.pdbx_seq_one_letter_code
_entity_poly.pdbx_strand_id
1 'polypeptide(L)'
;CEYDGKIYFDGEGWFKKCNMYKCISGDVQVTEIEECCHFVGKEYEDGESWVDKCKIYQCSRGRVTHSLNPDCCRVNSHDYENGETWSDHCGNHSCNEGYVVSTEKCCVWEDETHKHGDEWIVNCKVYRCNDGKVSYKDDSHCCEFEGDLYPNGEVWTWKCKQHTCNIGQLESKLSPTCCEHEGEVYFDGDKWKDDCTDYRCENGKINHFINKRCCVDSNGLGFHPDETYNEGCYVYKCSYGEFEKSVNPNCCELHNGELVEDGYEWDQDECIHKKCRRGDIVVRENRLCCIEGFEAYPDGETWYDGCIEYKCKRGRTQEGVDPT
;
A
#
# COMPACT_ATOMS: atom_id res chain seq x y z
N CYS A 1 70.99 67.98 11.41
CA CYS A 1 70.74 67.32 10.11
C CYS A 1 69.38 67.77 9.58
N GLU A 2 69.20 67.87 8.26
CA GLU A 2 67.88 68.08 7.65
C GLU A 2 67.43 66.79 6.98
N TYR A 3 66.27 66.27 7.34
CA TYR A 3 65.71 65.04 6.77
C TYR A 3 64.20 65.19 6.60
N ASP A 4 63.71 65.01 5.36
CA ASP A 4 62.29 65.12 4.99
C ASP A 4 61.66 66.46 5.42
N GLY A 5 62.41 67.56 5.26
CA GLY A 5 61.98 68.92 5.62
C GLY A 5 61.96 69.23 7.12
N LYS A 6 62.47 68.34 7.98
CA LYS A 6 62.60 68.55 9.43
C LYS A 6 64.07 68.67 9.85
N ILE A 7 64.34 69.52 10.85
CA ILE A 7 65.67 69.71 11.44
C ILE A 7 65.79 68.85 12.70
N TYR A 8 66.83 68.03 12.75
CA TYR A 8 67.18 67.16 13.88
C TYR A 8 68.52 67.59 14.49
N PHE A 9 68.60 67.62 15.81
CA PHE A 9 69.82 67.99 16.54
C PHE A 9 70.84 66.85 16.55
N ASP A 10 72.10 67.20 16.76
CA ASP A 10 73.16 66.20 16.89
C ASP A 10 72.88 65.23 18.05
N GLY A 11 72.97 63.94 17.78
CA GLY A 11 72.61 62.85 18.70
C GLY A 11 71.14 62.46 18.71
N GLU A 12 70.24 63.25 18.10
CA GLU A 12 68.80 62.96 18.04
C GLU A 12 68.53 61.77 17.10
N GLY A 13 67.70 60.84 17.58
CA GLY A 13 67.28 59.65 16.83
C GLY A 13 65.77 59.62 16.61
N TRP A 14 65.34 59.13 15.46
CA TRP A 14 63.93 58.98 15.12
C TRP A 14 63.69 57.70 14.30
N PHE A 15 62.44 57.24 14.33
CA PHE A 15 62.00 56.06 13.60
C PHE A 15 61.22 56.48 12.36
N LYS A 16 61.47 55.81 11.23
CA LYS A 16 60.63 55.90 10.03
C LYS A 16 60.67 54.56 9.32
N LYS A 17 59.53 53.85 9.31
CA LYS A 17 59.45 52.46 8.86
C LYS A 17 60.47 51.59 9.62
N CYS A 18 61.08 50.64 8.94
CA CYS A 18 62.06 49.71 9.50
C CYS A 18 63.47 50.29 9.66
N ASN A 19 63.59 51.61 9.78
CA ASN A 19 64.86 52.27 9.90
C ASN A 19 64.86 53.22 11.10
N MET A 20 65.88 53.07 11.94
CA MET A 20 66.25 54.04 12.95
C MET A 20 67.24 55.01 12.32
N TYR A 21 66.88 56.28 12.32
CA TYR A 21 67.73 57.35 11.83
C TYR A 21 68.34 58.06 13.03
N LYS A 22 69.60 58.48 12.89
CA LYS A 22 70.28 59.26 13.92
C LYS A 22 71.12 60.36 13.28
N CYS A 23 70.96 61.59 13.75
CA CYS A 23 71.80 62.69 13.31
C CYS A 23 73.16 62.64 14.04
N ILE A 24 74.26 62.56 13.30
CA ILE A 24 75.62 62.55 13.86
C ILE A 24 76.51 63.49 13.05
N SER A 25 77.02 64.53 13.69
CA SER A 25 77.97 65.51 13.13
C SER A 25 77.52 66.14 11.81
N GLY A 26 76.21 66.29 11.62
CA GLY A 26 75.63 66.86 10.40
C GLY A 26 75.12 65.84 9.39
N ASP A 27 75.49 64.56 9.51
CA ASP A 27 75.07 63.47 8.65
C ASP A 27 73.96 62.62 9.26
N VAL A 28 73.04 62.14 8.42
CA VAL A 28 71.98 61.20 8.83
C VAL A 28 72.49 59.78 8.70
N GLN A 29 72.71 59.12 9.83
CA GLN A 29 73.04 57.69 9.90
C GLN A 29 71.74 56.89 9.91
N VAL A 30 71.72 55.78 9.19
CA VAL A 30 70.56 54.88 9.08
C VAL A 30 70.96 53.51 9.60
N THR A 31 70.18 52.97 10.52
CA THR A 31 70.32 51.61 11.02
C THR A 31 69.01 50.87 10.76
N GLU A 32 69.10 49.77 10.03
CA GLU A 32 67.95 48.89 9.79
C GLU A 32 67.55 48.21 11.11
N ILE A 33 66.25 48.17 11.38
CA ILE A 33 65.69 47.57 12.59
C ILE A 33 65.40 46.11 12.26
N GLU A 34 66.17 45.19 12.84
CA GLU A 34 66.01 43.74 12.62
C GLU A 34 64.65 43.21 13.10
N GLU A 35 63.94 43.96 13.95
CA GLU A 35 62.66 43.57 14.54
C GLU A 35 61.44 43.87 13.63
N CYS A 36 61.67 44.39 12.42
CA CYS A 36 60.61 44.66 11.46
C CYS A 36 60.16 43.42 10.67
N CYS A 37 58.89 43.40 10.27
CA CYS A 37 58.36 42.30 9.47
C CYS A 37 58.18 42.68 8.01
N HIS A 38 58.61 41.79 7.11
CA HIS A 38 58.34 41.90 5.67
C HIS A 38 57.28 40.88 5.27
N PHE A 39 56.14 41.35 4.76
CA PHE A 39 55.03 40.49 4.34
C PHE A 39 54.48 40.96 2.99
N VAL A 40 54.51 40.09 1.98
CA VAL A 40 54.01 40.34 0.61
C VAL A 40 54.49 41.68 0.04
N GLY A 41 55.79 41.97 0.20
CA GLY A 41 56.42 43.19 -0.32
C GLY A 41 56.07 44.48 0.43
N LYS A 42 55.39 44.40 1.58
CA LYS A 42 55.16 45.51 2.51
C LYS A 42 55.97 45.32 3.79
N GLU A 43 56.29 46.45 4.43
CA GLU A 43 57.02 46.53 5.70
C GLU A 43 56.05 46.90 6.81
N TYR A 44 56.15 46.20 7.95
CA TYR A 44 55.29 46.37 9.11
C TYR A 44 56.15 46.56 10.36
N GLU A 45 55.77 47.53 11.20
CA GLU A 45 56.47 47.85 12.44
C GLU A 45 56.20 46.78 13.52
N ASP A 46 57.11 46.65 14.49
CA ASP A 46 56.92 45.72 15.62
C ASP A 46 55.63 46.07 16.39
N GLY A 47 54.80 45.06 16.64
CA GLY A 47 53.49 45.22 17.28
C GLY A 47 52.34 45.58 16.33
N GLU A 48 52.61 45.87 15.06
CA GLU A 48 51.57 46.15 14.07
C GLU A 48 50.75 44.89 13.75
N SER A 49 49.43 45.08 13.61
CA SER A 49 48.49 44.04 13.20
C SER A 49 47.71 44.49 11.98
N TRP A 50 47.52 43.58 11.02
CA TRP A 50 46.76 43.85 9.80
C TRP A 50 45.93 42.64 9.38
N VAL A 51 44.89 42.90 8.59
CA VAL A 51 44.05 41.87 7.99
C VAL A 51 44.47 41.69 6.54
N ASP A 52 44.73 40.46 6.14
CA ASP A 52 44.85 40.08 4.73
C ASP A 52 44.01 38.81 4.51
N LYS A 53 42.93 38.95 3.77
CA LYS A 53 41.87 37.94 3.60
C LYS A 53 41.33 37.48 4.95
N CYS A 54 41.24 36.17 5.17
CA CYS A 54 40.75 35.56 6.40
C CYS A 54 41.81 35.33 7.48
N LYS A 55 42.89 36.10 7.45
CA LYS A 55 43.95 36.03 8.44
C LYS A 55 44.23 37.40 9.04
N ILE A 56 44.33 37.41 10.35
CA ILE A 56 44.86 38.54 11.11
C ILE A 56 46.33 38.23 11.34
N TYR A 57 47.20 39.07 10.80
CA TYR A 57 48.64 38.98 10.96
C TYR A 57 49.10 39.94 12.05
N GLN A 58 50.15 39.54 12.78
CA GLN A 58 50.80 40.38 13.77
C GLN A 58 52.32 40.27 13.61
N CYS A 59 52.98 41.42 13.54
CA CYS A 59 54.42 41.51 13.60
C CYS A 59 54.90 41.49 15.05
N SER A 60 55.82 40.58 15.37
CA SER A 60 56.52 40.58 16.65
C SER A 60 57.97 40.15 16.49
N ARG A 61 58.91 41.04 16.81
CA ARG A 61 60.36 40.83 16.78
C ARG A 61 60.86 40.21 15.47
N GLY A 62 60.49 40.83 14.36
CA GLY A 62 60.86 40.39 13.01
C GLY A 62 60.10 39.14 12.53
N ARG A 63 59.15 38.61 13.32
CA ARG A 63 58.36 37.44 12.97
C ARG A 63 56.90 37.80 12.72
N VAL A 64 56.40 37.38 11.57
CA VAL A 64 54.97 37.42 11.26
C VAL A 64 54.31 36.18 11.84
N THR A 65 53.35 36.39 12.74
CA THR A 65 52.41 35.36 13.18
C THR A 65 51.03 35.65 12.63
N HIS A 66 50.13 34.66 12.64
CA HIS A 66 48.76 34.88 12.21
C HIS A 66 47.76 34.06 13.02
N SER A 67 46.54 34.58 13.10
CA SER A 67 45.34 33.90 13.54
C SER A 67 44.26 34.00 12.46
N LEU A 68 43.18 33.24 12.61
CA LEU A 68 42.02 33.34 11.72
C LEU A 68 41.22 34.60 12.06
N ASN A 69 40.77 35.31 11.03
CA ASN A 69 39.84 36.43 11.18
C ASN A 69 38.45 35.87 11.57
N PRO A 70 37.88 36.24 12.73
CA PRO A 70 36.56 35.76 13.15
C PRO A 70 35.43 36.22 12.23
N ASP A 71 35.63 37.28 11.44
CA ASP A 71 34.61 37.81 10.54
C ASP A 71 34.49 37.00 9.23
N CYS A 72 35.38 36.04 9.02
CA CYS A 72 35.32 35.13 7.87
C CYS A 72 34.49 33.89 8.15
N CYS A 73 33.84 33.40 7.10
CA CYS A 73 33.02 32.20 7.16
C CYS A 73 33.80 31.01 6.63
N ARG A 74 33.85 29.90 7.40
CA ARG A 74 34.45 28.65 6.94
C ARG A 74 33.37 27.64 6.54
N VAL A 75 33.32 27.29 5.26
CA VAL A 75 32.37 26.32 4.69
C VAL A 75 33.13 25.29 3.86
N ASN A 76 32.97 24.00 4.15
CA ASN A 76 33.60 22.91 3.39
C ASN A 76 35.10 23.11 3.11
N SER A 77 35.84 23.52 4.15
CA SER A 77 37.29 23.83 4.10
C SER A 77 37.70 25.03 3.24
N HIS A 78 36.74 25.83 2.78
CA HIS A 78 36.98 27.12 2.13
C HIS A 78 36.66 28.26 3.11
N ASP A 79 37.49 29.30 3.09
CA ASP A 79 37.31 30.50 3.89
C ASP A 79 36.80 31.62 2.98
N TYR A 80 35.66 32.21 3.33
CA TYR A 80 35.00 33.29 2.60
C TYR A 80 35.15 34.61 3.39
N GLU A 81 35.51 35.67 2.68
CA GLU A 81 35.69 37.00 3.27
C GLU A 81 34.34 37.62 3.66
N ASN A 82 34.34 38.51 4.64
CA ASN A 82 33.12 39.22 5.04
C ASN A 82 32.53 40.01 3.85
N GLY A 83 31.24 39.82 3.57
CA GLY A 83 30.54 40.38 2.41
C GLY A 83 30.66 39.55 1.13
N GLU A 84 31.48 38.50 1.11
CA GLU A 84 31.59 37.61 -0.04
C GLU A 84 30.30 36.81 -0.24
N THR A 85 29.92 36.62 -1.50
CA THR A 85 28.76 35.82 -1.90
C THR A 85 29.20 34.66 -2.77
N TRP A 86 28.65 33.47 -2.53
CA TRP A 86 28.88 32.29 -3.36
C TRP A 86 27.58 31.54 -3.59
N SER A 87 27.59 30.65 -4.58
CA SER A 87 26.49 29.74 -4.83
C SER A 87 27.00 28.31 -4.86
N ASP A 88 26.17 27.39 -4.40
CA ASP A 88 26.38 25.96 -4.55
C ASP A 88 25.12 25.31 -5.17
N HIS A 89 25.01 23.99 -5.10
CA HIS A 89 23.82 23.29 -5.58
C HIS A 89 22.55 23.69 -4.80
N CYS A 90 22.69 24.25 -3.61
CA CYS A 90 21.64 24.49 -2.63
C CYS A 90 21.06 25.90 -2.66
N GLY A 91 21.85 26.89 -3.08
CA GLY A 91 21.38 28.25 -3.24
C GLY A 91 22.51 29.26 -3.24
N ASN A 92 22.14 30.51 -3.01
CA ASN A 92 23.08 31.60 -2.82
C ASN A 92 23.33 31.80 -1.32
N HIS A 93 24.59 32.04 -1.00
CA HIS A 93 25.07 32.26 0.34
C HIS A 93 25.86 33.58 0.39
N SER A 94 25.91 34.19 1.55
CA SER A 94 26.77 35.31 1.85
C SER A 94 27.42 35.15 3.22
N CYS A 95 28.65 35.64 3.34
CA CYS A 95 29.31 35.74 4.63
C CYS A 95 29.02 37.11 5.25
N ASN A 96 28.53 37.14 6.47
CA ASN A 96 28.25 38.36 7.21
C ASN A 96 28.76 38.25 8.64
N GLU A 97 29.87 38.92 8.95
CA GLU A 97 30.51 38.97 10.27
C GLU A 97 30.72 37.57 10.87
N GLY A 98 31.26 36.64 10.08
CA GLY A 98 31.51 35.25 10.48
C GLY A 98 30.31 34.31 10.39
N TYR A 99 29.13 34.81 10.01
CA TYR A 99 27.92 34.00 9.82
C TYR A 99 27.58 33.77 8.35
N VAL A 100 27.30 32.52 7.99
CA VAL A 100 26.77 32.16 6.68
C VAL A 100 25.28 32.45 6.64
N VAL A 101 24.87 33.38 5.78
CA VAL A 101 23.47 33.68 5.49
C VAL A 101 23.11 33.04 4.16
N SER A 102 22.06 32.22 4.12
CA SER A 102 21.59 31.57 2.89
C SER A 102 20.24 32.13 2.51
N THR A 103 20.01 32.40 1.21
CA THR A 103 18.71 32.89 0.73
C THR A 103 17.66 31.80 0.66
N GLU A 104 18.08 30.55 0.49
CA GLU A 104 17.23 29.37 0.35
C GLU A 104 17.86 28.18 1.08
N LYS A 105 17.03 27.28 1.61
CA LYS A 105 17.47 26.04 2.25
C LYS A 105 17.14 24.82 1.40
N CYS A 106 18.07 23.87 1.34
CA CYS A 106 17.85 22.55 0.76
C CYS A 106 17.05 21.64 1.67
N CYS A 107 16.36 20.71 1.02
CA CYS A 107 15.79 19.56 1.66
C CYS A 107 16.74 18.36 1.52
N VAL A 108 16.84 17.56 2.57
CA VAL A 108 17.52 16.26 2.53
C VAL A 108 16.47 15.17 2.61
N TRP A 109 16.46 14.26 1.64
CA TRP A 109 15.52 13.13 1.57
C TRP A 109 16.26 11.88 1.11
N GLU A 110 16.22 10.80 1.91
CA GLU A 110 16.92 9.52 1.64
C GLU A 110 18.34 9.66 1.09
N ASP A 111 19.15 10.52 1.73
CA ASP A 111 20.55 10.83 1.38
C ASP A 111 20.76 11.68 0.12
N GLU A 112 19.70 12.07 -0.59
CA GLU A 112 19.74 13.03 -1.67
C GLU A 112 19.46 14.46 -1.18
N THR A 113 20.15 15.44 -1.79
CA THR A 113 19.93 16.86 -1.52
C THR A 113 19.13 17.48 -2.66
N HIS A 114 18.00 18.11 -2.33
CA HIS A 114 17.14 18.80 -3.29
C HIS A 114 17.12 20.30 -3.00
N LYS A 115 17.29 21.13 -4.04
CA LYS A 115 17.23 22.59 -3.91
C LYS A 115 15.80 23.07 -3.75
N HIS A 116 15.63 24.31 -3.30
CA HIS A 116 14.33 24.94 -3.23
C HIS A 116 13.64 24.91 -4.60
N GLY A 117 12.36 24.51 -4.62
CA GLY A 117 11.54 24.39 -5.82
C GLY A 117 11.67 23.07 -6.58
N ASP A 118 12.60 22.19 -6.20
CA ASP A 118 12.69 20.86 -6.79
C ASP A 118 11.42 20.05 -6.53
N GLU A 119 11.03 19.28 -7.54
CA GLU A 119 9.97 18.27 -7.46
C GLU A 119 10.50 16.92 -7.94
N TRP A 120 10.17 15.86 -7.20
CA TRP A 120 10.55 14.49 -7.55
C TRP A 120 9.42 13.52 -7.20
N ILE A 121 9.40 12.37 -7.86
CA ILE A 121 8.34 11.37 -7.71
C ILE A 121 8.95 10.10 -7.13
N VAL A 122 8.40 9.63 -6.01
CA VAL A 122 8.77 8.37 -5.39
C VAL A 122 7.51 7.65 -4.95
N ASN A 123 7.33 6.40 -5.39
CA ASN A 123 6.21 5.54 -5.00
C ASN A 123 4.86 6.28 -5.07
N CYS A 124 4.57 6.87 -6.24
CA CYS A 124 3.32 7.58 -6.50
C CYS A 124 3.06 8.81 -5.63
N LYS A 125 4.10 9.40 -5.09
CA LYS A 125 4.03 10.67 -4.37
C LYS A 125 4.96 11.69 -5.03
N VAL A 126 4.40 12.85 -5.34
CA VAL A 126 5.16 14.01 -5.78
C VAL A 126 5.62 14.76 -4.54
N TYR A 127 6.93 14.75 -4.31
CA TYR A 127 7.59 15.53 -3.27
C TYR A 127 8.00 16.88 -3.84
N ARG A 128 7.97 17.91 -3.00
CA ARG A 128 8.44 19.25 -3.33
C ARG A 128 9.26 19.80 -2.18
N CYS A 129 10.43 20.37 -2.49
CA CYS A 129 11.25 21.08 -1.53
C CYS A 129 10.87 22.57 -1.46
N ASN A 130 10.48 23.04 -0.28
CA ASN A 130 10.16 24.44 -0.03
C ASN A 130 10.96 24.96 1.15
N ASP A 131 12.10 25.58 0.87
CA ASP A 131 12.97 26.25 1.85
C ASP A 131 13.32 25.35 3.04
N GLY A 132 13.89 24.19 2.71
CA GLY A 132 14.31 23.18 3.68
C GLY A 132 13.19 22.33 4.27
N LYS A 133 11.95 22.50 3.80
CA LYS A 133 10.82 21.65 4.18
C LYS A 133 10.34 20.82 3.00
N VAL A 134 10.32 19.51 3.18
CA VAL A 134 9.71 18.58 2.23
C VAL A 134 8.21 18.54 2.46
N SER A 135 7.45 18.73 1.38
CA SER A 135 6.00 18.47 1.32
C SER A 135 5.72 17.43 0.25
N TYR A 136 4.59 16.73 0.34
CA TYR A 136 4.19 15.77 -0.68
C TYR A 136 2.70 15.82 -1.00
N LYS A 137 2.35 15.31 -2.17
CA LYS A 137 0.98 15.03 -2.62
C LYS A 137 0.98 13.74 -3.43
N ASP A 138 -0.17 13.10 -3.58
CA ASP A 138 -0.30 11.93 -4.44
C ASP A 138 -0.12 12.31 -5.91
N ASP A 139 0.57 11.47 -6.67
CA ASP A 139 0.75 11.64 -8.11
C ASP A 139 -0.47 11.12 -8.86
N SER A 140 -1.18 12.03 -9.54
CA SER A 140 -2.35 11.70 -10.36
C SER A 140 -2.03 10.83 -11.57
N HIS A 141 -0.75 10.63 -11.89
CA HIS A 141 -0.31 9.80 -13.02
C HIS A 141 -0.07 8.33 -12.65
N CYS A 142 -0.30 7.94 -11.40
CA CYS A 142 -0.24 6.55 -10.99
C CYS A 142 -1.53 5.79 -11.28
N CYS A 143 -1.38 4.49 -11.51
CA CYS A 143 -2.49 3.59 -11.76
C CYS A 143 -2.78 2.77 -10.50
N GLU A 144 -4.05 2.63 -10.17
CA GLU A 144 -4.49 1.72 -9.10
C GLU A 144 -4.89 0.37 -9.72
N PHE A 145 -4.35 -0.71 -9.19
CA PHE A 145 -4.70 -2.07 -9.60
C PHE A 145 -4.74 -2.99 -8.37
N GLU A 146 -5.90 -3.62 -8.13
CA GLU A 146 -6.16 -4.50 -6.96
C GLU A 146 -5.83 -3.84 -5.60
N GLY A 147 -5.95 -2.51 -5.51
CA GLY A 147 -5.67 -1.72 -4.31
C GLY A 147 -4.20 -1.26 -4.15
N ASP A 148 -3.31 -1.70 -5.04
CA ASP A 148 -1.92 -1.25 -5.09
C ASP A 148 -1.73 -0.12 -6.11
N LEU A 149 -0.76 0.77 -5.85
CA LEU A 149 -0.41 1.90 -6.73
C LEU A 149 0.86 1.60 -7.54
N TYR A 150 0.75 1.78 -8.85
CA TYR A 150 1.83 1.55 -9.81
C TYR A 150 2.28 2.88 -10.43
N PRO A 151 3.56 3.25 -10.29
CA PRO A 151 4.19 4.36 -10.99
C PRO A 151 3.91 4.41 -12.49
N ASN A 152 3.80 5.64 -13.02
CA ASN A 152 3.72 5.86 -14.46
C ASN A 152 4.93 5.24 -15.19
N GLY A 153 4.65 4.51 -16.28
CA GLY A 153 5.63 3.76 -17.06
C GLY A 153 5.95 2.37 -16.51
N GLU A 154 5.43 2.00 -15.34
CA GLU A 154 5.64 0.66 -14.80
C GLU A 154 4.92 -0.39 -15.64
N VAL A 155 5.60 -1.51 -15.87
CA VAL A 155 5.10 -2.67 -16.60
C VAL A 155 5.21 -3.89 -15.70
N TRP A 156 4.08 -4.56 -15.45
CA TRP A 156 4.04 -5.78 -14.66
C TRP A 156 3.19 -6.84 -15.35
N THR A 157 3.17 -8.05 -14.79
CA THR A 157 2.39 -9.16 -15.34
C THR A 157 1.56 -9.79 -14.24
N TRP A 158 0.26 -9.92 -14.49
CA TRP A 158 -0.70 -10.55 -13.58
C TRP A 158 -1.66 -11.43 -14.38
N LYS A 159 -1.88 -12.67 -13.94
CA LYS A 159 -2.78 -13.64 -14.61
C LYS A 159 -2.64 -13.65 -16.15
N CYS A 160 -1.40 -13.72 -16.63
CA CYS A 160 -1.06 -13.72 -18.06
C CYS A 160 -1.44 -12.47 -18.88
N LYS A 161 -1.85 -11.39 -18.22
CA LYS A 161 -1.98 -10.06 -18.81
C LYS A 161 -0.75 -9.24 -18.42
N GLN A 162 -0.10 -8.63 -19.41
CA GLN A 162 0.88 -7.60 -19.18
C GLN A 162 0.14 -6.29 -18.97
N HIS A 163 0.39 -5.66 -17.83
CA HIS A 163 -0.20 -4.39 -17.46
C HIS A 163 0.87 -3.31 -17.59
N THR A 164 0.46 -2.14 -18.10
CA THR A 164 1.28 -0.96 -18.22
C THR A 164 0.52 0.21 -17.64
N CYS A 165 1.13 0.94 -16.71
CA CYS A 165 0.57 2.20 -16.25
C CYS A 165 1.01 3.35 -17.15
N ASN A 166 0.06 3.99 -17.83
CA ASN A 166 0.30 5.13 -18.71
C ASN A 166 -0.50 6.34 -18.22
N ILE A 167 0.14 7.24 -17.47
CA ILE A 167 -0.41 8.54 -17.07
C ILE A 167 -1.77 8.37 -16.37
N GLY A 168 -1.82 7.48 -15.37
CA GLY A 168 -3.03 7.14 -14.62
C GLY A 168 -4.00 6.21 -15.35
N GLN A 169 -3.69 5.79 -16.58
CA GLN A 169 -4.48 4.80 -17.31
C GLN A 169 -3.81 3.43 -17.29
N LEU A 170 -4.56 2.43 -16.81
CA LEU A 170 -4.14 1.04 -16.82
C LEU A 170 -4.40 0.43 -18.20
N GLU A 171 -3.35 0.15 -18.96
CA GLU A 171 -3.41 -0.64 -20.18
C GLU A 171 -3.11 -2.11 -19.86
N SER A 172 -3.94 -3.02 -20.38
CA SER A 172 -3.77 -4.45 -20.16
C SER A 172 -3.75 -5.19 -21.50
N LYS A 173 -2.73 -6.02 -21.70
CA LYS A 173 -2.56 -6.81 -22.93
C LYS A 173 -2.42 -8.28 -22.57
N LEU A 174 -3.30 -9.11 -23.12
CA LEU A 174 -3.22 -10.56 -22.96
C LEU A 174 -1.96 -11.10 -23.65
N SER A 175 -1.23 -11.97 -22.97
CA SER A 175 -0.11 -12.69 -23.57
C SER A 175 -0.57 -13.48 -24.80
N PRO A 176 0.20 -13.52 -25.90
CA PRO A 176 -0.17 -14.27 -27.10
C PRO A 176 -0.31 -15.77 -26.89
N THR A 177 0.16 -16.32 -25.76
CA THR A 177 0.04 -17.75 -25.43
C THR A 177 -1.19 -18.07 -24.58
N CYS A 178 -1.86 -17.07 -24.03
CA CYS A 178 -2.98 -17.25 -23.10
C CYS A 178 -4.31 -17.01 -23.79
N CYS A 179 -5.35 -17.62 -23.22
CA CYS A 179 -6.70 -17.57 -23.76
C CYS A 179 -7.62 -16.81 -22.83
N GLU A 180 -8.63 -16.13 -23.38
CA GLU A 180 -9.68 -15.46 -22.63
C GLU A 180 -11.03 -16.04 -23.04
N HIS A 181 -11.78 -16.55 -22.07
CA HIS A 181 -13.09 -17.16 -22.26
C HIS A 181 -14.03 -16.63 -21.18
N GLU A 182 -15.10 -15.97 -21.60
CA GLU A 182 -16.13 -15.37 -20.72
C GLU A 182 -15.58 -14.42 -19.62
N GLY A 183 -14.46 -13.75 -19.91
CA GLY A 183 -13.81 -12.81 -18.98
C GLY A 183 -12.77 -13.44 -18.06
N GLU A 184 -12.68 -14.77 -18.02
CA GLU A 184 -11.63 -15.51 -17.32
C GLU A 184 -10.42 -15.74 -18.23
N VAL A 185 -9.23 -15.73 -17.63
CA VAL A 185 -7.95 -15.91 -18.33
C VAL A 185 -7.35 -17.25 -18.01
N TYR A 186 -6.99 -18.00 -19.05
CA TYR A 186 -6.43 -19.35 -18.97
C TYR A 186 -5.00 -19.35 -19.52
N PHE A 187 -4.10 -20.01 -18.80
CA PHE A 187 -2.72 -20.22 -19.21
C PHE A 187 -2.61 -21.24 -20.34
N ASP A 188 -1.50 -21.20 -21.08
CA ASP A 188 -1.22 -22.20 -22.10
C ASP A 188 -1.20 -23.61 -21.48
N GLY A 189 -1.95 -24.53 -22.07
CA GLY A 189 -2.12 -25.89 -21.59
C GLY A 189 -3.26 -26.10 -20.59
N ASP A 190 -3.88 -25.03 -20.07
CA ASP A 190 -5.03 -25.13 -19.19
C ASP A 190 -6.18 -25.87 -19.85
N LYS A 191 -6.90 -26.66 -19.05
CA LYS A 191 -8.09 -27.39 -19.44
C LYS A 191 -9.19 -27.05 -18.46
N TRP A 192 -10.35 -26.70 -18.99
CA TRP A 192 -11.54 -26.46 -18.19
C TRP A 192 -12.74 -27.07 -18.88
N LYS A 193 -13.82 -27.15 -18.12
CA LYS A 193 -15.09 -27.68 -18.57
C LYS A 193 -16.11 -26.58 -18.39
N ASP A 194 -16.91 -26.38 -19.41
CA ASP A 194 -18.09 -25.56 -19.31
C ASP A 194 -19.20 -26.27 -20.09
N ASP A 195 -20.26 -26.59 -19.36
CA ASP A 195 -21.38 -27.40 -19.84
C ASP A 195 -20.92 -28.73 -20.48
N CYS A 196 -21.41 -29.08 -21.67
CA CYS A 196 -21.00 -30.27 -22.39
C CYS A 196 -19.71 -30.12 -23.20
N THR A 197 -18.91 -29.09 -22.93
CA THR A 197 -17.75 -28.76 -23.73
C THR A 197 -16.47 -28.81 -22.90
N ASP A 198 -15.55 -29.68 -23.30
CA ASP A 198 -14.19 -29.71 -22.78
C ASP A 198 -13.36 -28.68 -23.56
N TYR A 199 -12.80 -27.70 -22.87
CA TYR A 199 -11.96 -26.66 -23.44
C TYR A 199 -10.49 -26.87 -23.08
N ARG A 200 -9.61 -26.41 -23.97
CA ARG A 200 -8.17 -26.37 -23.76
C ARG A 200 -7.58 -25.11 -24.38
N CYS A 201 -6.77 -24.39 -23.62
CA CYS A 201 -5.96 -23.31 -24.17
C CYS A 201 -4.68 -23.87 -24.79
N GLU A 202 -4.40 -23.55 -26.04
CA GLU A 202 -3.16 -23.90 -26.73
C GLU A 202 -2.65 -22.73 -27.57
N ASN A 203 -1.49 -22.18 -27.21
CA ASN A 203 -0.82 -21.07 -27.90
C ASN A 203 -1.78 -19.90 -28.20
N GLY A 204 -2.54 -19.49 -27.20
CA GLY A 204 -3.51 -18.38 -27.30
C GLY A 204 -4.77 -18.69 -28.09
N LYS A 205 -5.02 -19.97 -28.42
CA LYS A 205 -6.25 -20.43 -29.06
C LYS A 205 -7.01 -21.37 -28.15
N ILE A 206 -8.32 -21.15 -28.06
CA ILE A 206 -9.24 -22.04 -27.36
C ILE A 206 -9.62 -23.17 -28.32
N ASN A 207 -9.14 -24.37 -28.01
CA ASN A 207 -9.61 -25.60 -28.63
C ASN A 207 -10.72 -26.18 -27.76
N HIS A 208 -11.81 -26.61 -28.37
CA HIS A 208 -12.95 -27.16 -27.66
C HIS A 208 -13.41 -28.48 -28.29
N PHE A 209 -13.94 -29.37 -27.47
CA PHE A 209 -14.51 -30.63 -27.91
C PHE A 209 -15.83 -30.86 -27.19
N ILE A 210 -16.90 -30.99 -27.99
CA ILE A 210 -18.22 -31.32 -27.46
C ILE A 210 -18.21 -32.79 -27.02
N ASN A 211 -18.41 -33.00 -25.73
CA ASN A 211 -18.45 -34.33 -25.16
C ASN A 211 -19.78 -35.00 -25.52
N LYS A 212 -19.75 -35.85 -26.55
CA LYS A 212 -20.94 -36.60 -27.01
C LYS A 212 -21.57 -37.53 -25.97
N ARG A 213 -20.91 -37.74 -24.83
CA ARG A 213 -21.42 -38.55 -23.71
C ARG A 213 -22.09 -37.70 -22.63
N CYS A 214 -22.13 -36.39 -22.82
CA CYS A 214 -22.78 -35.45 -21.92
C CYS A 214 -24.30 -35.52 -22.10
N CYS A 215 -25.04 -35.38 -21.01
CA CYS A 215 -26.50 -35.41 -20.98
C CYS A 215 -27.03 -33.99 -20.84
N VAL A 216 -28.18 -33.67 -21.43
CA VAL A 216 -28.78 -32.33 -21.33
C VAL A 216 -30.16 -32.47 -20.71
N ASP A 217 -30.44 -31.73 -19.65
CA ASP A 217 -31.74 -31.76 -18.96
C ASP A 217 -32.84 -31.04 -19.76
N SER A 218 -34.05 -31.00 -19.22
CA SER A 218 -35.19 -30.33 -19.83
C SER A 218 -35.04 -28.80 -19.94
N ASN A 219 -34.13 -28.19 -19.17
CA ASN A 219 -33.84 -26.75 -19.18
C ASN A 219 -32.68 -26.38 -20.12
N GLY A 220 -32.01 -27.38 -20.72
CA GLY A 220 -30.84 -27.16 -21.57
C GLY A 220 -29.51 -27.13 -20.83
N LEU A 221 -29.47 -27.52 -19.56
CA LEU A 221 -28.24 -27.63 -18.78
C LEU A 221 -27.57 -28.99 -19.03
N GLY A 222 -26.28 -28.95 -19.38
CA GLY A 222 -25.43 -30.09 -19.67
C GLY A 222 -24.76 -30.66 -18.42
N PHE A 223 -24.68 -31.98 -18.38
CA PHE A 223 -24.11 -32.77 -17.29
C PHE A 223 -23.12 -33.76 -17.85
N HIS A 224 -21.89 -33.74 -17.34
CA HIS A 224 -20.87 -34.69 -17.74
C HIS A 224 -21.20 -36.12 -17.27
N PRO A 225 -20.59 -37.14 -17.89
CA PRO A 225 -20.70 -38.52 -17.42
C PRO A 225 -20.40 -38.63 -15.92
N ASP A 226 -21.23 -39.39 -15.22
CA ASP A 226 -21.24 -39.61 -13.78
C ASP A 226 -21.71 -38.44 -12.90
N GLU A 227 -21.99 -37.26 -13.47
CA GLU A 227 -22.65 -36.18 -12.71
C GLU A 227 -24.11 -36.52 -12.42
N THR A 228 -24.58 -36.03 -11.28
CA THR A 228 -25.95 -36.26 -10.80
C THR A 228 -26.63 -34.95 -10.46
N TYR A 229 -27.92 -34.85 -10.77
CA TYR A 229 -28.77 -33.78 -10.24
C TYR A 229 -30.05 -34.35 -9.64
N ASN A 230 -30.68 -33.53 -8.79
CA ASN A 230 -31.93 -33.86 -8.13
C ASN A 230 -33.06 -33.02 -8.72
N GLU A 231 -34.18 -33.66 -9.02
CA GLU A 231 -35.43 -32.98 -9.37
C GLU A 231 -36.55 -33.63 -8.54
N GLY A 232 -36.93 -32.93 -7.47
CA GLY A 232 -37.76 -33.46 -6.40
C GLY A 232 -37.24 -34.78 -5.83
N CYS A 233 -38.07 -35.82 -5.92
CA CYS A 233 -37.74 -37.15 -5.41
C CYS A 233 -36.97 -38.06 -6.35
N TYR A 234 -36.43 -37.52 -7.44
CA TYR A 234 -35.64 -38.28 -8.38
C TYR A 234 -34.21 -37.75 -8.46
N VAL A 235 -33.28 -38.70 -8.50
CA VAL A 235 -31.86 -38.46 -8.78
C VAL A 235 -31.63 -38.92 -10.22
N TYR A 236 -31.11 -38.03 -11.05
CA TYR A 236 -30.74 -38.32 -12.43
C TYR A 236 -29.23 -38.38 -12.51
N LYS A 237 -28.68 -39.51 -12.93
CA LYS A 237 -27.24 -39.70 -13.16
C LYS A 237 -26.98 -39.72 -14.66
N CYS A 238 -26.07 -38.87 -15.15
CA CYS A 238 -25.69 -38.90 -16.55
C CYS A 238 -24.80 -40.11 -16.85
N SER A 239 -25.26 -40.98 -17.75
CA SER A 239 -24.55 -42.16 -18.25
C SER A 239 -24.57 -42.14 -19.78
N TYR A 240 -23.44 -41.79 -20.40
CA TYR A 240 -23.22 -41.91 -21.85
C TYR A 240 -24.25 -41.18 -22.74
N GLY A 241 -24.69 -39.99 -22.33
CA GLY A 241 -25.63 -39.16 -23.10
C GLY A 241 -27.11 -39.39 -22.74
N GLU A 242 -27.39 -40.30 -21.82
CA GLU A 242 -28.72 -40.54 -21.28
C GLU A 242 -28.73 -40.39 -19.75
N PHE A 243 -29.84 -39.95 -19.17
CA PHE A 243 -29.99 -39.92 -17.72
C PHE A 243 -30.57 -41.23 -17.19
N GLU A 244 -29.83 -41.87 -16.29
CA GLU A 244 -30.34 -42.93 -15.44
C GLU A 244 -31.12 -42.31 -14.28
N LYS A 245 -32.44 -42.51 -14.29
CA LYS A 245 -33.35 -42.02 -13.25
C LYS A 245 -33.42 -43.02 -12.10
N SER A 246 -33.25 -42.54 -10.87
CA SER A 246 -33.41 -43.31 -9.63
C SER A 246 -34.19 -42.50 -8.58
N VAL A 247 -34.71 -43.17 -7.56
CA VAL A 247 -35.44 -42.49 -6.47
C VAL A 247 -34.42 -41.93 -5.47
N ASN A 248 -34.62 -40.68 -5.04
CA ASN A 248 -33.81 -40.04 -4.03
C ASN A 248 -33.98 -40.78 -2.70
N PRO A 249 -32.90 -41.28 -2.06
CA PRO A 249 -33.00 -42.02 -0.82
C PRO A 249 -33.54 -41.18 0.36
N ASN A 250 -33.58 -39.85 0.23
CA ASN A 250 -34.15 -38.97 1.25
C ASN A 250 -35.66 -38.77 1.13
N CYS A 251 -36.28 -39.22 0.04
CA CYS A 251 -37.73 -39.13 -0.14
C CYS A 251 -38.48 -40.30 0.48
N CYS A 252 -39.68 -40.01 0.96
CA CYS A 252 -40.55 -40.99 1.58
C CYS A 252 -41.65 -41.42 0.61
N GLU A 253 -41.95 -42.72 0.57
CA GLU A 253 -43.06 -43.27 -0.19
C GLU A 253 -44.32 -43.35 0.69
N LEU A 254 -45.37 -42.66 0.28
CA LEU A 254 -46.68 -42.69 0.92
C LEU A 254 -47.44 -43.99 0.58
N HIS A 255 -48.50 -44.32 1.33
CA HIS A 255 -49.29 -45.53 1.10
C HIS A 255 -49.95 -45.62 -0.29
N ASN A 256 -50.18 -44.49 -0.95
CA ASN A 256 -50.70 -44.42 -2.32
C ASN A 256 -49.61 -44.58 -3.39
N GLY A 257 -48.34 -44.78 -3.01
CA GLY A 257 -47.19 -44.86 -3.91
C GLY A 257 -46.61 -43.50 -4.32
N GLU A 258 -47.12 -42.40 -3.78
CA GLU A 258 -46.60 -41.05 -4.04
C GLU A 258 -45.30 -40.80 -3.26
N LEU A 259 -44.32 -40.17 -3.90
CA LEU A 259 -43.05 -39.81 -3.29
C LEU A 259 -43.11 -38.35 -2.80
N VAL A 260 -42.72 -38.12 -1.55
CA VAL A 260 -42.64 -36.79 -0.94
C VAL A 260 -41.23 -36.46 -0.49
N GLU A 261 -40.85 -35.19 -0.63
CA GLU A 261 -39.50 -34.69 -0.33
C GLU A 261 -39.18 -34.71 1.16
N ASP A 262 -37.88 -34.74 1.48
CA ASP A 262 -37.40 -34.57 2.86
C ASP A 262 -37.94 -33.27 3.46
N GLY A 263 -38.51 -33.37 4.66
CA GLY A 263 -39.13 -32.24 5.33
C GLY A 263 -40.58 -32.00 4.97
N TYR A 264 -41.15 -32.69 3.98
CA TYR A 264 -42.59 -32.63 3.70
C TYR A 264 -43.39 -33.11 4.92
N GLU A 265 -44.37 -32.30 5.32
CA GLU A 265 -45.23 -32.51 6.49
C GLU A 265 -46.68 -32.63 6.03
N TRP A 266 -47.41 -33.59 6.58
CA TRP A 266 -48.83 -33.76 6.30
C TRP A 266 -49.55 -34.38 7.49
N ASP A 267 -50.84 -34.07 7.61
CA ASP A 267 -51.73 -34.65 8.62
C ASP A 267 -52.50 -35.81 7.98
N GLN A 268 -52.43 -37.00 8.58
CA GLN A 268 -53.28 -38.13 8.15
C GLN A 268 -54.73 -37.91 8.64
N ASP A 269 -54.86 -37.32 9.82
CA ASP A 269 -56.09 -36.90 10.50
C ASP A 269 -55.73 -35.78 11.51
N GLU A 270 -56.69 -35.26 12.28
CA GLU A 270 -56.45 -34.18 13.27
C GLU A 270 -55.48 -34.58 14.42
N CYS A 271 -55.09 -35.86 14.47
CA CYS A 271 -54.34 -36.46 15.56
C CYS A 271 -52.96 -36.98 15.19
N ILE A 272 -52.73 -37.31 13.92
CA ILE A 272 -51.50 -37.92 13.44
C ILE A 272 -50.84 -36.97 12.45
N HIS A 273 -49.81 -36.29 12.93
CA HIS A 273 -48.93 -35.49 12.09
C HIS A 273 -47.75 -36.35 11.61
N LYS A 274 -47.49 -36.36 10.31
CA LYS A 274 -46.39 -37.11 9.71
C LYS A 274 -45.40 -36.16 9.05
N LYS A 275 -44.13 -36.53 9.11
CA LYS A 275 -43.03 -35.81 8.47
C LYS A 275 -42.10 -36.77 7.77
N CYS A 276 -41.78 -36.50 6.51
CA CYS A 276 -40.71 -37.20 5.84
C CYS A 276 -39.35 -36.72 6.39
N ARG A 277 -38.49 -37.65 6.81
CA ARG A 277 -37.15 -37.36 7.28
C ARG A 277 -36.16 -38.40 6.79
N ARG A 278 -35.34 -38.04 5.79
CA ARG A 278 -34.27 -38.86 5.21
C ARG A 278 -34.75 -40.25 4.76
N GLY A 279 -35.88 -40.27 4.05
CA GLY A 279 -36.49 -41.51 3.55
C GLY A 279 -37.41 -42.21 4.54
N ASP A 280 -37.40 -41.82 5.82
CA ASP A 280 -38.28 -42.39 6.83
C ASP A 280 -39.47 -41.48 7.14
N ILE A 281 -40.67 -42.08 7.26
CA ILE A 281 -41.85 -41.37 7.74
C ILE A 281 -41.81 -41.32 9.26
N VAL A 282 -41.56 -40.14 9.81
CA VAL A 282 -41.62 -39.86 11.24
C VAL A 282 -43.04 -39.48 11.61
N VAL A 283 -43.66 -40.28 12.48
CA VAL A 283 -45.01 -40.03 12.99
C VAL A 283 -44.92 -39.28 14.32
N ARG A 284 -45.72 -38.22 14.46
CA ARG A 284 -45.87 -37.46 15.70
C ARG A 284 -47.34 -37.36 16.05
N GLU A 285 -47.71 -38.00 17.15
CA GLU A 285 -49.06 -37.91 17.70
C GLU A 285 -49.29 -36.53 18.34
N ASN A 286 -50.43 -35.95 18.04
CA ASN A 286 -50.91 -34.73 18.68
C ASN A 286 -51.28 -35.05 20.13
N ARG A 287 -50.60 -34.42 21.09
CA ARG A 287 -50.83 -34.65 22.53
C ARG A 287 -52.23 -34.25 23.01
N LEU A 288 -53.02 -33.60 22.16
CA LEU A 288 -54.40 -33.23 22.46
C LEU A 288 -55.41 -34.33 22.09
N CYS A 289 -54.97 -35.37 21.36
CA CYS A 289 -55.82 -36.47 20.95
C CYS A 289 -55.85 -37.62 21.94
N CYS A 290 -56.98 -38.32 21.97
CA CYS A 290 -57.22 -39.49 22.81
C CYS A 290 -57.13 -40.74 21.92
N ILE A 291 -56.38 -41.75 22.35
CA ILE A 291 -56.19 -43.00 21.60
C ILE A 291 -56.97 -44.10 22.32
N GLU A 292 -57.94 -44.70 21.64
CA GLU A 292 -58.72 -45.85 22.14
C GLU A 292 -58.66 -46.96 21.09
N GLY A 293 -58.06 -48.10 21.42
CA GLY A 293 -57.83 -49.18 20.45
C GLY A 293 -56.91 -48.77 19.30
N PHE A 294 -57.44 -48.75 18.08
CA PHE A 294 -56.73 -48.34 16.84
C PHE A 294 -57.24 -47.01 16.27
N GLU A 295 -58.12 -46.31 16.99
CA GLU A 295 -58.70 -45.04 16.57
C GLU A 295 -58.15 -43.90 17.44
N ALA A 296 -57.99 -42.72 16.82
CA ALA A 296 -57.55 -41.50 17.49
C ALA A 296 -58.65 -40.45 17.37
N TYR A 297 -59.03 -39.86 18.51
CA TYR A 297 -60.10 -38.87 18.60
C TYR A 297 -59.52 -37.49 18.93
N PRO A 298 -59.77 -36.45 18.11
CA PRO A 298 -59.34 -35.08 18.39
C PRO A 298 -60.02 -34.45 19.61
N ASP A 299 -59.40 -33.40 20.14
CA ASP A 299 -59.90 -32.69 21.33
C ASP A 299 -61.32 -32.19 21.11
N GLY A 300 -62.25 -32.62 21.97
CA GLY A 300 -63.66 -32.28 21.90
C GLY A 300 -64.54 -33.30 21.18
N GLU A 301 -63.98 -34.25 20.46
CA GLU A 301 -64.74 -35.33 19.80
C GLU A 301 -65.35 -36.28 20.82
N THR A 302 -66.54 -36.80 20.51
CA THR A 302 -67.24 -37.80 21.31
C THR A 302 -67.45 -39.09 20.51
N TRP A 303 -67.32 -40.22 21.19
CA TRP A 303 -67.56 -41.55 20.62
C TRP A 303 -68.26 -42.45 21.62
N TYR A 304 -68.71 -43.62 21.18
CA TYR A 304 -69.40 -44.60 22.02
C TYR A 304 -68.66 -45.93 21.99
N ASP A 305 -68.42 -46.53 23.16
CA ASP A 305 -68.08 -47.95 23.29
C ASP A 305 -69.19 -48.64 24.09
N GLY A 306 -69.98 -49.46 23.40
CA GLY A 306 -71.21 -50.03 23.94
C GLY A 306 -72.27 -48.95 24.23
N CYS A 307 -72.62 -48.80 25.51
CA CYS A 307 -73.62 -47.82 26.00
C CYS A 307 -72.99 -46.60 26.68
N ILE A 308 -71.67 -46.47 26.64
CA ILE A 308 -70.94 -45.42 27.35
C ILE A 308 -70.47 -44.39 26.32
N GLU A 309 -70.87 -43.13 26.50
CA GLU A 309 -70.32 -42.00 25.73
C GLU A 309 -68.97 -41.60 26.32
N TYR A 310 -67.98 -41.40 25.46
CA TYR A 310 -66.68 -40.86 25.82
C TYR A 310 -66.45 -39.54 25.11
N LYS A 311 -65.70 -38.65 25.73
CA LYS A 311 -65.27 -37.38 25.15
C LYS A 311 -63.76 -37.21 25.28
N CYS A 312 -63.10 -36.87 24.18
CA CYS A 312 -61.70 -36.51 24.26
C CYS A 312 -61.55 -35.10 24.82
N LYS A 313 -60.72 -34.94 25.86
CA LYS A 313 -60.41 -33.64 26.44
C LYS A 313 -58.92 -33.52 26.76
N ARG A 314 -58.20 -32.75 25.95
CA ARG A 314 -56.76 -32.45 26.07
C ARG A 314 -55.92 -33.72 26.21
N GLY A 315 -56.16 -34.69 25.32
CA GLY A 315 -55.44 -35.96 25.28
C GLY A 315 -55.83 -36.95 26.38
N ARG A 316 -57.00 -36.76 27.01
CA ARG A 316 -57.56 -37.72 27.98
C ARG A 316 -59.00 -38.05 27.64
N THR A 317 -59.30 -39.34 27.58
CA THR A 317 -60.66 -39.87 27.49
C THR A 317 -61.41 -39.52 28.78
N GLN A 318 -62.57 -38.87 28.66
CA GLN A 318 -63.50 -38.60 29.76
C GLN A 318 -64.79 -39.37 29.50
N GLU A 319 -65.16 -40.23 30.43
CA GLU A 319 -66.46 -40.91 30.41
C GLU A 319 -67.56 -39.87 30.65
N GLY A 320 -68.54 -39.82 29.73
CA GLY A 320 -69.75 -39.02 29.88
C GLY A 320 -70.62 -39.63 30.96
N VAL A 321 -70.96 -38.84 31.98
CA VAL A 321 -71.95 -39.25 32.97
C VAL A 321 -73.32 -39.24 32.27
N ASP A 322 -73.92 -40.41 32.14
CA ASP A 322 -75.24 -40.66 31.58
C ASP A 322 -76.24 -39.58 32.06
N PRO A 323 -76.72 -38.68 31.17
CA PRO A 323 -77.78 -37.76 31.51
C PRO A 323 -79.10 -38.53 31.49
N THR A 324 -79.36 -39.28 32.57
CA THR A 324 -80.67 -39.88 32.86
C THR A 324 -81.81 -38.90 32.77
#